data_AF-A0A2T7FVE9-F1
#
_entry.id   AF-A0A2T7FVE9-F1
#
_cell.length_a   1.000
_cell.length_b   1.000
_cell.length_c   1.000
_cell.angle_alpha   90.00
_cell.angle_beta   90.00
_cell.angle_gamma   90.00
#
_symmetry.space_group_name_H-M   'P 1'
#
loop_
_entity.id
_entity.type
_entity.pdbx_description
1 polymer ?
#
loop_
_entity_poly.entity_id
_entity_poly.type
_entity_poly.pdbx_seq_one_letter_code
_entity_poly.pdbx_strand_id
1 'polypeptide(L)' 'MSEIVNLNKVRKARDLTAKKAEADLNAVKFGRTKAERLAEAALEAKAKARLDQLKFEDE' A
#
# COMPACT_ATOMS: atom_id res chain seq x y z
N MET A 1 -11.47 -8.66 -40.18
CA MET A 1 -12.61 -8.00 -39.53
C MET A 1 -12.06 -7.09 -38.45
N SER A 2 -12.06 -5.78 -38.68
CA SER A 2 -11.60 -4.81 -37.69
C SER A 2 -12.63 -4.69 -36.57
N GLU A 3 -12.23 -4.97 -35.32
CA GLU A 3 -13.08 -4.72 -34.16
C GLU A 3 -13.38 -3.23 -34.04
N ILE A 4 -14.66 -2.88 -33.97
CA ILE A 4 -15.10 -1.50 -33.74
C ILE A 4 -14.96 -1.21 -32.25
N VAL A 5 -13.82 -0.64 -31.87
CA VAL A 5 -13.52 -0.31 -30.47
C VAL A 5 -14.16 1.04 -30.11
N ASN A 6 -14.99 1.04 -29.07
CA ASN A 6 -15.56 2.27 -28.53
C ASN A 6 -14.55 2.97 -27.60
N LEU A 7 -13.90 4.02 -28.10
CA LEU A 7 -12.89 4.80 -27.36
C LEU A 7 -13.44 5.44 -26.07
N ASN A 8 -14.73 5.76 -26.01
CA ASN A 8 -15.34 6.28 -24.78
C ASN A 8 -15.38 5.24 -23.66
N LYS A 9 -15.66 3.96 -24.00
CA LYS A 9 -15.63 2.87 -23.02
C LYS A 9 -14.20 2.65 -22.50
N VAL A 10 -13.21 2.67 -23.40
CA VAL A 10 -11.79 2.53 -23.04
C VAL A 10 -11.33 3.66 -22.10
N ARG A 11 -11.66 4.91 -22.43
CA ARG A 11 -11.36 6.07 -21.57
C ARG A 11 -11.98 5.92 -20.18
N LYS A 12 -13.28 5.60 -20.10
CA LYS A 12 -13.98 5.41 -18.83
C LYS A 12 -13.37 4.27 -18.00
N ALA A 13 -12.99 3.17 -18.63
CA ALA A 13 -12.32 2.06 -17.95
C ALA A 13 -10.99 2.50 -17.36
N ARG A 14 -10.15 3.21 -18.13
CA ARG A 14 -8.88 3.76 -17.66
C ARG A 14 -9.06 4.73 -16.48
N ASP A 15 -10.02 5.64 -16.58
CA ASP A 15 -10.27 6.64 -15.54
C ASP A 15 -10.80 5.96 -14.25
N LEU A 16 -11.63 4.91 -14.38
CA LEU A 16 -12.08 4.11 -13.25
C LEU A 16 -10.92 3.37 -12.57
N THR A 17 -10.00 2.79 -13.35
CA THR A 17 -8.82 2.10 -12.79
C THR A 17 -7.89 3.07 -12.07
N ALA A 18 -7.69 4.27 -12.62
CA ALA A 18 -6.87 5.30 -11.98
C ALA A 18 -7.48 5.72 -10.63
N LYS A 19 -8.79 5.98 -10.59
CA LYS A 19 -9.50 6.33 -9.35
C LYS A 19 -9.43 5.24 -8.29
N LYS A 20 -9.49 3.96 -8.67
CA LYS A 20 -9.31 2.85 -7.73
C LYS A 20 -7.92 2.84 -7.12
N ALA A 21 -6.88 2.96 -7.96
CA ALA A 21 -5.49 3.01 -7.47
C ALA A 21 -5.26 4.19 -6.51
N GLU A 22 -5.81 5.37 -6.80
CA GLU A 22 -5.76 6.52 -5.90
C GLU A 22 -6.49 6.27 -4.57
N ALA A 23 -7.67 5.63 -4.61
CA ALA A 23 -8.43 5.27 -3.43
C ALA A 23 -7.67 4.28 -2.55
N ASP A 24 -7.02 3.27 -3.14
CA ASP A 24 -6.20 2.29 -2.41
C ASP A 24 -5.00 2.97 -1.74
N LEU A 25 -4.31 3.87 -2.45
CA LEU A 25 -3.22 4.67 -1.88
C LEU A 25 -3.69 5.53 -0.71
N ASN A 26 -4.87 6.14 -0.83
CA ASN A 26 -5.45 6.96 0.23
C ASN A 26 -5.94 6.11 1.42
N ALA A 27 -6.47 4.92 1.19
CA ALA A 27 -6.84 3.98 2.25
C ALA A 27 -5.60 3.54 3.05
N VAL A 28 -4.46 3.33 2.39
CA VAL A 28 -3.19 3.04 3.08
C VAL A 28 -2.69 4.28 3.83
N LYS A 29 -2.71 5.46 3.21
CA LYS A 29 -2.18 6.70 3.80
C LYS A 29 -3.02 7.24 4.95
N PHE A 30 -4.34 7.14 4.85
CA PHE A 30 -5.29 7.82 5.74
C PHE A 30 -6.29 6.88 6.42
N GLY A 31 -6.40 5.63 6.00
CA GLY A 31 -7.36 4.66 6.56
C GLY A 31 -6.91 4.03 7.87
N ARG A 32 -5.63 4.15 8.25
CA ARG A 32 -5.15 3.65 9.54
C ARG A 32 -5.48 4.63 10.67
N THR A 33 -6.20 4.14 11.66
CA THR A 33 -6.48 4.88 12.89
C THR A 33 -5.18 5.12 13.68
N LYS A 34 -5.21 6.09 14.61
CA LYS A 34 -4.05 6.35 15.49
C LYS A 34 -3.65 5.10 16.29
N ALA A 35 -4.63 4.31 16.75
CA ALA A 35 -4.39 3.09 17.51
C ALA A 35 -3.68 2.02 16.68
N GLU A 36 -4.12 1.80 15.44
CA GLU A 36 -3.50 0.84 14.52
C GLU A 36 -2.06 1.23 14.16
N ARG A 37 -1.82 2.51 13.89
CA ARG A 37 -0.45 3.01 13.63
C ARG A 37 0.49 2.78 14.82
N LEU A 38 0.00 3.00 16.04
CA LEU A 38 0.79 2.78 17.26
C LEU A 38 1.06 1.29 17.50
N ALA A 39 0.08 0.43 17.27
CA ALA A 39 0.24 -1.01 17.39
C ALA A 39 1.28 -1.55 16.39
N GLU A 40 1.22 -1.12 15.13
CA GLU A 40 2.17 -1.51 14.09
C GLU A 40 3.58 -0.99 14.40
N ALA A 41 3.72 0.27 14.84
CA ALA A 41 5.01 0.82 15.25
C ALA A 41 5.63 0.06 16.44
N ALA A 42 4.81 -0.35 17.42
CA ALA A 42 5.28 -1.15 18.55
C ALA A 42 5.74 -2.55 18.12
N LEU A 43 5.02 -3.18 17.17
CA LEU A 43 5.42 -4.46 16.58
C LEU A 43 6.73 -4.34 15.80
N GLU A 44 6.88 -3.30 14.97
CA GLU A 44 8.12 -3.04 14.25
C GLU A 44 9.30 -2.78 15.19
N ALA A 45 9.10 -1.99 16.25
CA ALA A 45 10.14 -1.74 17.25
C ALA A 45 10.59 -3.03 17.93
N LYS A 46 9.65 -3.90 18.32
CA LYS A 46 9.94 -5.21 18.90
C LYS A 46 10.70 -6.10 17.91
N ALA A 47 10.30 -6.11 16.64
CA ALA A 47 10.98 -6.89 15.60
C ALA A 47 12.42 -6.39 15.37
N LYS A 48 12.64 -5.07 15.30
CA LYS A 48 13.97 -4.48 15.18
C LYS A 48 14.85 -4.83 16.38
N ALA A 49 14.35 -4.61 17.61
CA ALA A 49 15.08 -4.97 18.81
C ALA A 49 15.44 -6.47 18.87
N ARG A 50 14.53 -7.34 18.42
CA ARG A 50 14.79 -8.77 18.33
C ARG A 50 15.87 -9.10 17.31
N LEU A 51 15.86 -8.44 16.15
CA LEU A 51 16.88 -8.61 15.12
C LEU A 51 18.24 -8.10 15.62
N ASP A 52 18.27 -6.94 16.26
CA ASP A 52 19.49 -6.36 16.83
C ASP A 52 20.09 -7.25 17.92
N GLN A 53 19.26 -7.88 18.78
CA GLN A 53 19.73 -8.88 19.75
C GLN A 53 20.36 -10.13 19.11
N LEU A 54 19.98 -10.44 17.87
CA LEU A 54 20.49 -11.59 17.13
C LEU A 54 21.67 -11.23 16.23
N LYS A 55 22.01 -9.94 16.10
CA LYS A 55 23.24 -9.52 15.44
C LYS A 55 24.40 -9.86 16.38
N PHE A 56 25.28 -10.72 15.89
CA PHE A 56 26.63 -10.81 16.44
C PHE A 56 27.41 -9.63 15.87
N GLU A 57 28.01 -8.82 16.75
CA GLU A 57 29.07 -7.92 16.34
C GLU A 57 30.27 -8.82 16.00
N ASP A 58 30.52 -9.04 14.71
CA ASP A 58 31.79 -9.61 14.25
C ASP A 58 32.86 -8.51 14.45
N GLU A 59 33.36 -8.37 15.69
CA GLU A 59 34.68 -7.86 16.07
C GLU A 59 35.00 -8.10 17.56
#